data_AF-A0A944U089-F1
#
_entry.id   AF-A0A944U089-F1
#
_cell.length_a   1.000
_cell.length_b   1.000
_cell.length_c   1.000
_cell.angle_alpha   90.00
_cell.angle_beta   90.00
_cell.angle_gamma   90.00
#
_symmetry.space_group_name_H-M   'P 1'
#
loop_
_entity.id
_entity.type
_entity.pdbx_description
1 polymer ?
#
loop_
_entity_poly.entity_id
_entity_poly.type
_entity_poly.pdbx_seq_one_letter_code
_entity_poly.pdbx_strand_id
1 'polypeptide(L)' 'MDNQANAPCSKIKDLTQLAALLGQFGCPPNKTDILAAQLDKRAHQLASLKGKPYEESLMHLLRLMRQGWAAKDKGISTP' A
#
# COMPACT_ATOMS: atom_id res chain seq x y z
N MET A 1 -19.12 -16.74 -6.39
CA MET A 1 -17.91 -17.19 -5.70
C MET A 1 -16.81 -17.10 -6.75
N ASP A 2 -15.91 -16.09 -6.83
CA ASP A 2 -15.28 -15.30 -5.78
C ASP A 2 -14.80 -13.93 -6.30
N ASN A 3 -15.07 -12.92 -5.49
CA ASN A 3 -14.25 -11.74 -5.24
C ASN A 3 -13.95 -10.79 -6.40
N GLN A 4 -14.92 -9.90 -6.64
CA GLN A 4 -14.65 -8.51 -6.98
C GLN A 4 -13.41 -8.03 -6.23
N ALA A 5 -12.34 -7.76 -6.97
CA ALA A 5 -11.18 -7.00 -6.53
C ALA A 5 -11.66 -5.57 -6.22
N ASN A 6 -12.43 -5.42 -5.14
CA ASN A 6 -12.67 -4.16 -4.52
C ASN A 6 -11.27 -3.66 -4.15
N ALA A 7 -10.83 -2.56 -4.76
CA ALA A 7 -9.77 -1.77 -4.20
C ALA A 7 -10.47 -0.90 -3.15
N PRO A 8 -10.36 -1.19 -1.83
CA PRO A 8 -11.11 -0.47 -0.80
C PRO A 8 -10.53 0.93 -0.54
N CYS A 9 -9.55 1.36 -1.35
CA CYS A 9 -8.75 2.53 -1.07
C CYS A 9 -9.50 3.86 -1.15
N SER A 10 -10.73 3.91 -1.71
CA SER A 10 -11.59 5.10 -1.59
C SER A 10 -12.09 5.38 -0.16
N LYS A 11 -11.76 4.51 0.81
CA LYS A 11 -12.20 4.65 2.21
C LYS A 11 -11.10 4.51 3.25
N ILE A 12 -9.83 4.35 2.83
CA ILE A 12 -8.69 4.28 3.75
C ILE A 12 -8.35 5.72 4.17
N LYS A 13 -8.93 6.15 5.28
CA LYS A 13 -8.70 7.47 5.88
C LYS A 13 -7.85 7.40 7.15
N ASP A 14 -7.46 6.20 7.56
CA ASP A 14 -6.82 5.94 8.84
C ASP A 14 -5.62 5.00 8.68
N LEU A 15 -4.54 5.31 9.40
CA LEU A 15 -3.29 4.53 9.38
C LEU A 15 -3.51 3.08 9.83
N THR A 16 -4.47 2.83 10.72
CA THR A 16 -4.81 1.48 11.22
C THR A 16 -5.38 0.61 10.10
N GLN A 17 -6.26 1.18 9.26
CA GLN A 17 -6.80 0.46 8.10
C GLN A 17 -5.71 0.18 7.06
N LEU A 18 -4.80 1.13 6.87
CA LEU A 18 -3.67 0.98 5.96
C LEU A 18 -2.69 -0.10 6.47
N ALA A 19 -2.43 -0.14 7.77
CA ALA A 19 -1.63 -1.16 8.43
C ALA A 19 -2.25 -2.56 8.29
N ALA A 20 -3.57 -2.69 8.52
CA ALA A 20 -4.30 -3.94 8.32
C ALA A 20 -4.24 -4.43 6.86
N LEU A 21 -4.33 -3.51 5.89
CA LEU A 21 -4.19 -3.84 4.47
C LEU A 21 -2.76 -4.30 4.12
N LEU A 22 -1.74 -3.64 4.67
CA LEU A 22 -0.35 -4.04 4.51
C LEU A 22 -0.11 -5.45 5.09
N GLY A 23 -0.74 -5.77 6.23
CA GLY A 23 -0.72 -7.12 6.81
C GLY A 23 -1.28 -8.18 5.87
N GLN A 24 -2.37 -7.89 5.17
CA GLN A 24 -2.95 -8.78 4.14
C GLN A 24 -2.02 -8.99 2.93
N PHE A 25 -1.11 -8.05 2.65
CA PHE A 25 -0.10 -8.20 1.59
C PHE A 25 1.17 -8.95 2.03
N GLY A 26 1.22 -9.45 3.27
CA GLY A 26 2.38 -10.16 3.82
C GLY A 26 3.38 -9.27 4.55
N CYS A 27 3.02 -8.02 4.85
CA CYS A 27 3.86 -7.18 5.69
C CYS A 27 3.81 -7.68 7.15
N PRO A 28 4.96 -7.80 7.84
CA PRO A 28 4.97 -8.19 9.24
C PRO A 28 4.26 -7.14 10.11
N PRO A 29 3.47 -7.58 11.11
CA PRO A 29 2.63 -6.70 11.93
C PRO A 29 3.44 -5.69 12.76
N ASN A 30 4.70 -6.00 13.09
CA ASN A 30 5.59 -5.09 13.80
C ASN A 30 6.10 -3.92 12.93
N LYS A 31 5.90 -3.98 11.61
CA LYS A 31 6.33 -2.91 10.67
C LYS A 31 5.17 -2.25 9.95
N THR A 32 3.96 -2.82 10.02
CA THR A 32 2.78 -2.31 9.31
C THR A 32 2.44 -0.88 9.71
N ASP A 33 2.52 -0.52 10.99
CA ASP A 33 2.22 0.86 11.45
C ASP A 33 3.22 1.89 10.90
N ILE A 34 4.50 1.55 10.96
CA ILE A 34 5.59 2.41 10.45
C ILE A 34 5.45 2.57 8.93
N LEU A 35 5.18 1.46 8.22
CA LEU A 35 5.00 1.46 6.77
C LEU A 35 3.73 2.20 6.36
N ALA A 36 2.64 2.07 7.12
CA ALA A 36 1.41 2.82 6.89
C ALA A 36 1.67 4.33 6.97
N ALA A 37 2.32 4.80 8.05
CA ALA A 37 2.66 6.22 8.21
C ALA A 37 3.57 6.74 7.08
N GLN A 38 4.52 5.92 6.63
CA GLN A 38 5.39 6.28 5.49
C GLN A 38 4.63 6.33 4.17
N LEU A 39 3.74 5.38 3.90
CA LEU A 39 2.93 5.34 2.68
C LEU A 39 1.99 6.54 2.61
N ASP A 40 1.34 6.87 3.73
CA ASP A 40 0.44 8.01 3.86
C ASP A 40 1.17 9.33 3.54
N LYS A 41 2.31 9.57 4.19
CA LYS A 41 3.13 10.76 3.93
C LYS A 41 3.58 10.84 2.48
N ARG A 42 4.02 9.71 1.89
CA ARG A 42 4.40 9.63 0.47
C ARG A 42 3.21 9.91 -0.45
N ALA A 43 2.02 9.42 -0.12
CA ALA A 43 0.81 9.64 -0.91
C ALA A 43 0.42 11.12 -0.91
N HIS A 44 0.49 11.79 0.25
CA HIS A 44 0.30 13.24 0.33
C HIS A 44 1.32 14.03 -0.49
N GLN A 45 2.62 13.69 -0.37
CA GLN A 45 3.66 14.33 -1.18
C GLN A 45 3.45 14.09 -2.68
N LEU A 46 3.12 12.86 -3.08
CA LEU A 46 2.89 12.50 -4.47
C LEU A 46 1.66 13.22 -5.03
N ALA A 47 0.61 13.37 -4.22
CA ALA A 47 -0.59 14.12 -4.57
C ALA A 47 -0.25 15.58 -4.87
N SER A 48 0.52 16.23 -4.00
CA SER A 48 0.97 17.61 -4.20
C SER A 48 1.93 17.77 -5.38
N LEU A 49 2.86 16.82 -5.57
CA LEU A 49 3.88 16.89 -6.63
C LEU A 49 3.34 16.56 -8.02
N LYS A 50 2.41 15.60 -8.12
CA LYS A 50 1.83 15.16 -9.39
C LYS A 50 0.46 15.78 -9.69
N GLY A 51 -0.08 16.59 -8.78
CA GLY A 51 -1.44 17.14 -8.89
C GLY A 51 -2.52 16.06 -8.92
N LYS A 52 -2.24 14.88 -8.36
CA LYS A 52 -3.16 13.73 -8.36
C LYS A 52 -3.91 13.67 -7.03
N PRO A 53 -5.14 13.13 -6.99
CA PRO A 53 -5.80 12.91 -5.72
C PRO A 53 -4.97 11.96 -4.86
N TYR A 54 -5.01 12.20 -3.55
CA TYR A 54 -4.34 11.34 -2.55
C TYR A 54 -4.70 9.87 -2.75
N GLU A 55 -5.96 9.55 -3.06
CA GLU A 55 -6.43 8.18 -3.27
C GLU A 55 -5.76 7.50 -4.47
N GLU A 56 -5.60 8.19 -5.61
CA GLU A 56 -4.84 7.63 -6.75
C GLU A 56 -3.38 7.39 -6.37
N SER A 57 -2.78 8.36 -5.68
CA SER A 57 -1.39 8.32 -5.25
C SER A 57 -1.14 7.16 -4.29
N LEU A 58 -2.02 6.99 -3.30
CA LEU A 58 -1.98 5.91 -2.33
C LEU A 58 -2.22 4.55 -3.01
N MET A 59 -3.21 4.46 -3.90
CA MET A 59 -3.49 3.23 -4.64
C MET A 59 -2.28 2.80 -5.49
N HIS A 60 -1.59 3.76 -6.11
CA HIS A 60 -0.38 3.51 -6.87
C HIS A 60 0.74 2.96 -5.97
N LEU A 61 0.96 3.56 -4.80
CA LEU A 61 1.96 3.10 -3.83
C LEU A 61 1.62 1.70 -3.27
N LEU A 62 0.36 1.43 -2.96
CA LEU A 62 -0.10 0.12 -2.49
C LEU A 62 0.10 -0.97 -3.54
N ARG A 63 -0.18 -0.65 -4.82
CA ARG A 63 0.05 -1.57 -5.93
C ARG A 63 1.54 -1.89 -6.08
N LEU A 64 2.42 -0.89 -5.95
CA LEU A 64 3.88 -1.08 -5.96
C LEU A 64 4.36 -1.94 -4.79
N MET A 65 3.88 -1.68 -3.57
CA MET A 65 4.17 -2.51 -2.39
C MET A 65 3.78 -3.96 -2.65
N ARG A 66 2.53 -4.21 -3.07
CA ARG A 66 2.04 -5.57 -3.36
C ARG A 66 2.91 -6.30 -4.39
N GLN A 67 3.38 -5.59 -5.42
CA GLN A 67 4.31 -6.16 -6.42
C GLN A 67 5.67 -6.49 -5.79
N GLY A 68 6.21 -5.62 -4.93
CA GLY A 68 7.47 -5.86 -4.23
C GLY A 68 7.42 -7.06 -3.27
N TRP A 69 6.31 -7.25 -2.57
CA TRP A 69 6.10 -8.43 -1.70
C TRP A 69 5.90 -9.72 -2.52
N ALA A 70 5.12 -9.66 -3.61
CA ALA A 70 4.98 -10.79 -4.53
C ALA A 70 6.30 -11.18 -5.22
N ALA A 71 7.18 -10.21 -5.49
CA ALA A 71 8.51 -10.47 -6.02
C ALA A 71 9.45 -11.12 -4.98
N LYS A 72 9.33 -10.73 -3.71
CA LYS A 72 10.06 -11.37 -2.60
C LYS A 72 9.62 -12.82 -2.36
N ASP A 73 8.32 -13.10 -2.48
CA ASP A 73 7.77 -14.46 -2.36
C ASP A 73 8.29 -15.39 -3.47
N LYS A 74 8.49 -14.87 -4.69
CA LYS A 74 9.08 -15.62 -5.80
C LYS A 74 10.60 -15.79 -5.76
N GLY A 75 11.28 -15.39 -4.69
CA GLY A 75 12.73 -15.61 -4.58
C GLY A 75 13.56 -14.91 -5.66
N ILE A 76 13.06 -13.82 -6.25
CA ILE A 76 13.85 -13.00 -7.17
C ILE A 76 14.65 -12.00 -6.34
N SER A 77 15.60 -12.54 -5.58
CA SER A 77 16.80 -11.81 -5.21
C SER A 77 17.56 -11.57 -6.50
N THR A 78 17.42 -10.38 -7.10
CA THR A 78 18.36 -9.97 -8.15
C THR A 78 19.65 -9.43 -7.51
N PRO A 79 20.82 -9.74 -8.12
CA PRO A 79 22.16 -9.78 -7.52
C PRO A 79 22.73 -8.43 -7.08
#